data_AF-A0A520J9Q1-F1
#
_entry.id   AF-A0A520J9Q1-F1
#
_cell.length_a   1.000
_cell.length_b   1.000
_cell.length_c   1.000
_cell.angle_alpha   90.00
_cell.angle_beta   90.00
_cell.angle_gamma   90.00
#
_symmetry.space_group_name_H-M   'P 1'
#
loop_
_entity.id
_entity.type
_entity.pdbx_description
1 polymer ?
#
loop_
_entity_poly.entity_id
_entity_poly.type
_entity_poly.pdbx_seq_one_letter_code
_entity_poly.pdbx_strand_id
1 'polypeptide(L)' 'LAALEVIRAVAPFGDDVAGQLLLIDLLSLRFRTIRLPKDPGCPCCGGG' A
#
# COMPACT_ATOMS: atom_id res chain seq x y z
N LEU A 1 2.93 -8.09 7.89
CA LEU A 1 2.84 -6.60 7.83
C LEU A 1 1.40 -6.12 7.68
N ALA A 2 0.53 -6.83 6.93
CA ALA A 2 -0.89 -6.49 6.82
C ALA A 2 -1.61 -6.30 8.19
N ALA A 3 -1.35 -7.14 9.19
CA ALA A 3 -1.93 -6.94 10.52
C ALA A 3 -1.52 -5.61 11.17
N LEU A 4 -0.25 -5.21 11.04
CA LEU A 4 0.22 -3.92 11.54
C LEU A 4 -0.46 -2.76 10.81
N GLU A 5 -0.67 -2.88 9.50
CA GLU A 5 -1.41 -1.89 8.70
C GLU A 5 -2.88 -1.77 9.13
N VAL A 6 -3.51 -2.87 9.54
CA VAL A 6 -4.86 -2.80 10.12
C VAL A 6 -4.84 -2.00 11.41
N ILE A 7 -3.88 -2.26 12.30
CA ILE A 7 -3.74 -1.48 13.54
C ILE A 7 -3.54 0.00 13.21
N ARG A 8 -2.68 0.32 12.23
CA ARG A 8 -2.44 1.71 11.75
C ARG A 8 -3.71 2.38 11.24
N ALA A 9 -4.54 1.63 10.54
CA ALA A 9 -5.79 2.15 9.98
C ALA A 9 -6.86 2.42 11.07
N VAL A 10 -6.87 1.66 12.17
CA VAL A 10 -7.88 1.80 13.24
C VAL A 10 -7.39 2.58 14.45
N ALA A 11 -6.07 2.71 14.63
CA ALA A 11 -5.44 3.49 15.67
C ALA A 11 -4.51 4.53 15.02
N PRO A 12 -4.62 5.83 15.37
CA PRO A 12 -3.91 6.89 14.68
C PRO A 12 -2.42 6.93 15.06
N PHE A 13 -1.60 6.10 14.41
CA PHE A 13 -0.15 6.13 14.53
C PHE A 13 0.51 5.96 13.15
N GLY A 14 1.73 6.49 12.98
CA GLY A 14 2.48 6.39 11.73
C GLY A 14 1.89 7.20 10.56
N ASP A 15 2.57 7.13 9.42
CA ASP A 15 2.17 7.83 8.19
C ASP A 15 1.17 7.03 7.36
N ASP A 16 0.39 7.71 6.53
CA ASP A 16 -0.47 7.02 5.58
C ASP A 16 0.31 6.39 4.42
N VAL A 17 0.12 5.09 4.21
CA VAL A 17 0.76 4.33 3.12
C VAL A 17 -0.17 4.05 1.93
N ALA A 18 -1.35 4.67 1.90
CA ALA A 18 -2.22 4.63 0.73
C ALA A 18 -1.47 5.06 -0.54
N GLY A 19 -1.72 4.37 -1.66
CA GLY A 19 -1.01 4.61 -2.92
C GLY A 19 0.43 4.07 -2.95
N GLN A 20 0.82 3.24 -1.98
CA GLN A 20 2.09 2.52 -1.99
C GLN A 20 1.86 1.01 -2.00
N LEU A 21 2.77 0.28 -2.65
CA LEU A 21 2.79 -1.18 -2.65
C LEU A 21 4.13 -1.67 -2.10
N LEU A 22 4.07 -2.40 -0.98
CA LEU A 22 5.22 -3.08 -0.40
C LEU A 22 5.42 -4.44 -1.07
N LEU A 23 6.59 -4.64 -1.68
CA LEU A 23 7.01 -5.91 -2.26
C LEU A 23 8.10 -6.52 -1.38
N ILE A 24 7.89 -7.78 -1.02
CA ILE A 24 8.78 -8.55 -0.16
C ILE A 24 9.30 -9.75 -0.96
N ASP A 25 10.58 -9.74 -1.28
CA ASP A 25 11.30 -10.88 -1.86
C ASP A 25 12.08 -11.57 -0.75
N LEU A 26 11.53 -12.67 -0.23
CA LEU A 26 12.10 -13.40 0.90
C LEU A 26 13.30 -14.26 0.53
N LEU A 27 13.49 -14.61 -0.74
CA LEU A 27 14.64 -15.41 -1.17
C LEU A 27 15.92 -14.57 -1.18
N SER A 28 15.82 -13.31 -1.61
CA SER A 28 16.93 -12.37 -1.63
C SER A 28 16.96 -11.38 -0.46
N LEU A 29 15.98 -11.47 0.44
CA LEU A 29 15.78 -10.56 1.58
C LEU A 29 15.68 -9.09 1.17
N ARG A 30 15.00 -8.81 0.05
CA ARG A 30 14.78 -7.45 -0.44
C ARG A 30 13.38 -6.95 -0.14
N PHE A 31 13.32 -5.73 0.35
CA PHE A 31 12.09 -5.00 0.63
C PHE A 31 12.10 -3.74 -0.22
N ARG A 32 11.05 -3.54 -1.01
CA ARG A 32 10.92 -2.35 -1.84
C ARG A 32 9.49 -1.84 -1.78
N THR A 33 9.36 -0.53 -1.64
CA THR A 33 8.08 0.15 -1.75
C THR A 33 8.03 0.86 -3.08
N ILE A 34 6.96 0.64 -3.84
CA ILE A 34 6.71 1.36 -5.09
C ILE A 34 5.47 2.23 -4.96
N ARG A 35 5.43 3.34 -5.71
CA ARG A 35 4.24 4.17 -5.82
C ARG A 35 3.23 3.48 -6.75
N LEU A 36 1.98 3.40 -6.32
CA LEU A 36 0.86 2.89 -7.09
C LEU A 36 -0.18 4.02 -7.23
N PRO A 37 -0.07 4.85 -8.28
CA PRO A 37 -1.01 5.94 -8.50
C PRO A 37 -2.38 5.39 -8.88
N LYS A 38 -3.44 6.15 -8.58
CA LYS A 38 -4.79 5.87 -9.06
C LYS A 38 -4.80 5.92 -10.59
N ASP A 39 -5.37 4.89 -11.21
CA ASP A 39 -5.61 4.86 -12.65
C ASP A 39 -6.96 5.55 -12.96
N PRO A 40 -6.98 6.70 -13.67
CA PRO A 40 -8.22 7.36 -14.07
C PRO A 40 -9.04 6.54 -15.06
N GLY A 41 -8.44 5.61 -15.79
CA GLY A 41 -9.13 4.70 -16.72
C GLY A 41 -9.74 3.47 -16.06
N CYS A 42 -9.56 3.28 -14.75
CA CYS A 42 -10.00 2.08 -14.05
C CYS A 42 -11.54 1.95 -14.08
N PRO A 43 -12.12 0.87 -14.64
CA PRO A 43 -13.57 0.70 -14.71
C PRO A 43 -14.24 0.49 -13.34
N CYS A 44 -13.45 0.17 -12.31
CA CYS A 44 -13.94 -0.06 -10.95
C CYS A 44 -13.99 1.24 -10.12
N CYS A 45 -12.94 2.06 -10.19
CA CYS A 45 -12.77 3.22 -9.30
C CYS A 45 -12.26 4.49 -10.00
N GLY A 46 -12.12 4.48 -11.32
CA GLY A 46 -11.60 5.59 -12.13
C GLY A 46 -12.61 6.71 -12.36
N GLY A 47 -13.91 6.42 -12.28
CA GLY A 47 -14.95 7.44 -12.23
C GLY A 47 -14.86 8.26 -10.94
N GLY A 48 -14.83 9.58 -11.07
CA GLY A 48 -15.04 10.50 -9.95
C GLY A 48 -16.46 10.40 -9.42
#